data_AF-A0A928WYM3-F1
#
_entry.id   AF-A0A928WYM3-F1
#
_cell.length_a   1.000
_cell.length_b   1.000
_cell.length_c   1.000
_cell.angle_alpha   90.00
_cell.angle_beta   90.00
_cell.angle_gamma   90.00
#
_symmetry.space_group_name_H-M   'P 1'
#
loop_
_entity.id
_entity.type
_entity.pdbx_description
1 polymer ?
#
loop_
_entity_poly.entity_id
_entity_poly.type
_entity_poly.pdbx_seq_one_letter_code
_entity_poly.pdbx_strand_id
1 'polypeptide(L)'
;MQRTRLNALADQILLQFRQWVFNPWRRLGIIIISLLFGNFFATAISATAGQAAKLDVTISAILVIFVEVISWLYYRYAPSRKVPKVPSAGPARLPANSTAANPISVDLGPVRARSTLAECLNAFKLGMVYGLFVEAFKLGS
;
A
#
# COMPACT_ATOMS: atom_id res chain seq x y z
N MET A 1 22.82 -29.01 -30.22
CA MET A 1 22.36 -29.43 -28.88
C MET A 1 20.83 -29.43 -28.87
N GLN A 2 20.21 -30.57 -28.56
CA GLN A 2 18.76 -30.73 -28.64
C GLN A 2 18.08 -30.02 -27.46
N ARG A 3 17.07 -29.19 -27.73
CA ARG A 3 16.20 -28.63 -26.69
C ARG A 3 15.39 -29.76 -26.08
N THR A 4 15.83 -30.30 -24.95
CA THR A 4 15.00 -31.22 -24.17
C THR A 4 13.86 -30.43 -23.53
N ARG A 5 12.67 -31.04 -23.38
CA ARG A 5 11.50 -30.41 -22.72
C ARG A 5 11.85 -29.88 -21.33
N LEU A 6 12.77 -30.56 -20.64
CA LEU A 6 13.27 -30.17 -19.32
C LEU A 6 14.11 -28.89 -19.39
N ASN A 7 14.95 -28.74 -20.42
CA ASN A 7 15.72 -27.52 -20.64
C ASN A 7 14.80 -26.32 -20.92
N ALA A 8 13.73 -26.51 -21.71
CA ALA A 8 12.77 -25.45 -21.99
C ALA A 8 12.01 -24.99 -20.73
N LEU A 9 11.65 -25.91 -19.82
CA LEU A 9 11.03 -25.56 -18.55
C LEU A 9 12.02 -24.86 -17.60
N ALA A 10 13.26 -25.35 -17.53
CA ALA A 10 14.32 -24.72 -16.73
C ALA A 10 14.59 -23.27 -17.22
N ASP A 11 14.65 -23.06 -18.53
CA ASP A 11 14.84 -21.75 -19.14
C ASP A 11 13.67 -20.80 -18.83
N GLN A 12 12.42 -21.29 -18.89
CA GLN A 12 11.23 -20.49 -18.56
C GLN A 12 11.17 -20.10 -17.08
N ILE A 13 11.50 -21.03 -16.17
CA ILE A 13 11.59 -20.76 -14.74
C ILE A 13 12.67 -19.71 -14.47
N LEU A 14 13.84 -19.84 -15.10
CA LEU A 14 14.94 -18.90 -14.94
C LEU A 14 14.59 -17.49 -15.44
N LEU A 15 13.87 -17.39 -16.57
CA LEU A 15 13.43 -16.11 -17.12
C LEU A 15 12.35 -15.45 -16.26
N GLN A 16 11.36 -16.21 -15.78
CA GLN A 16 10.34 -15.70 -14.85
C GLN A 16 10.93 -15.29 -13.51
N PHE A 17 11.86 -16.08 -12.97
CA PHE A 17 12.59 -15.74 -11.76
C PHE A 17 13.37 -14.44 -11.94
N ARG A 18 14.09 -14.29 -13.07
CA ARG A 18 14.83 -13.06 -13.37
C ARG A 18 13.92 -11.84 -13.47
N GLN A 19 12.78 -11.95 -14.14
CA GLN A 19 11.78 -10.87 -14.24
C GLN A 19 11.16 -10.55 -12.87
N TRP A 20 10.87 -11.58 -12.07
CA TRP A 20 10.38 -11.45 -10.70
C TRP A 20 11.45 -10.92 -9.74
N VAL A 21 12.74 -11.08 -10.01
CA VAL A 21 13.76 -10.39 -9.21
C VAL A 21 13.74 -8.92 -9.66
N PHE A 22 14.12 -8.60 -10.89
CA PHE A 22 14.42 -7.21 -11.23
C PHE A 22 13.23 -6.24 -11.19
N ASN A 23 12.01 -6.66 -11.54
CA ASN A 23 10.86 -5.76 -11.64
C ASN A 23 10.23 -5.39 -10.26
N PRO A 24 9.89 -6.35 -9.38
CA PRO A 24 9.35 -6.02 -8.07
C PRO A 24 10.43 -5.60 -7.06
N TRP A 25 11.71 -6.01 -7.17
CA TRP A 25 12.75 -5.46 -6.28
C TRP A 25 12.91 -3.96 -6.43
N ARG A 26 12.80 -3.42 -7.65
CA ARG A 26 12.84 -1.97 -7.86
C ARG A 26 11.66 -1.28 -7.18
N ARG A 27 10.45 -1.81 -7.35
CA ARG A 27 9.25 -1.25 -6.72
C ARG A 27 9.32 -1.35 -5.20
N LEU A 28 9.69 -2.50 -4.68
CA LEU A 28 9.85 -2.76 -3.25
C LEU A 28 10.95 -1.86 -2.66
N GLY A 29 12.06 -1.70 -3.36
CA GLY A 29 13.14 -0.78 -2.98
C GLY A 29 12.65 0.66 -2.87
N ILE A 30 11.90 1.16 -3.85
CA ILE A 30 11.34 2.52 -3.80
C ILE A 30 10.37 2.68 -2.61
N ILE A 31 9.52 1.68 -2.37
CA ILE A 31 8.58 1.68 -1.23
C ILE A 31 9.35 1.68 0.10
N ILE A 32 10.40 0.86 0.22
CA ILE A 32 11.25 0.80 1.42
C ILE A 32 11.99 2.12 1.64
N ILE A 33 12.60 2.69 0.59
CA ILE A 33 13.28 3.98 0.67
C ILE A 33 12.30 5.07 1.13
N SER A 34 11.10 5.11 0.57
CA SER A 34 10.05 6.05 1.00
C SER A 34 9.64 5.85 2.46
N LEU A 35 9.54 4.59 2.92
CA LEU A 35 9.25 4.24 4.31
C LEU A 35 10.37 4.72 5.26
N LEU A 36 11.62 4.38 4.95
CA LEU A 36 12.77 4.76 5.76
C LEU A 36 12.98 6.28 5.78
N PHE A 37 12.71 6.95 4.65
CA PHE A 37 12.75 8.39 4.56
C PHE A 37 11.69 9.05 5.47
N GLY A 38 10.49 8.47 5.55
CA GLY A 38 9.46 8.89 6.51
C GLY A 38 9.92 8.78 7.96
N ASN A 39 10.57 7.68 8.32
CA ASN A 39 11.13 7.49 9.66
C ASN A 39 12.24 8.51 9.98
N PHE A 40 13.16 8.74 9.04
CA PHE A 40 14.20 9.78 9.19
C PHE A 40 13.58 11.17 9.40
N PHE A 41 12.54 11.51 8.62
CA PHE A 41 11.86 12.80 8.72
C PHE A 41 11.19 12.98 10.08
N ALA A 42 10.58 11.93 10.63
CA ALA A 42 10.04 11.93 11.99
C ALA A 42 11.12 12.22 13.05
N THR A 43 12.28 11.57 12.96
CA THR A 43 13.40 11.82 13.88
C THR A 43 13.92 13.26 13.76
N ALA A 44 14.00 13.81 12.54
CA ALA A 44 14.41 15.20 12.33
C ALA A 44 13.40 16.20 12.93
N ILE A 45 12.10 15.94 12.79
CA ILE A 45 11.05 16.75 13.43
C ILE A 45 11.15 16.66 14.94
N SER A 46 11.28 15.45 15.51
CA SER A 46 11.44 15.23 16.96
C SER A 46 12.64 16.01 17.51
N ALA A 47 13.79 15.92 16.84
CA ALA A 47 15.00 16.65 17.25
C ALA A 47 14.81 18.18 17.20
N THR A 48 14.11 18.69 16.18
CA THR A 48 13.81 20.13 16.06
C THR A 48 12.78 20.58 17.10
N ALA A 49 11.78 19.74 17.39
CA ALA A 49 10.75 19.97 18.40
C ALA A 49 11.36 20.03 19.80
N GLY A 50 12.22 19.08 20.14
CA GLY A 50 12.84 18.95 21.47
C GLY A 50 13.76 20.13 21.83
N GLN A 51 14.33 20.82 20.84
CA GLN A 51 15.19 21.99 21.07
C GLN A 51 14.42 23.25 21.45
N ALA A 52 13.15 23.36 21.05
CA ALA A 52 12.33 24.55 21.30
C ALA A 52 11.03 24.14 21.99
N ALA A 53 11.06 24.06 23.33
CA ALA A 53 9.93 23.67 24.18
C ALA A 53 8.61 24.47 24.00
N LYS A 54 8.61 25.53 23.16
CA LYS A 54 7.43 26.32 22.79
C LYS A 54 6.74 25.87 21.49
N LEU A 55 7.35 24.99 20.68
CA LEU A 55 6.84 24.64 19.34
C LEU A 55 5.89 23.45 19.30
N ASP A 56 5.57 22.83 20.44
CA ASP A 56 4.77 21.58 20.49
C ASP A 56 3.38 21.72 19.82
N VAL A 57 2.69 22.85 20.06
CA VAL A 57 1.40 23.17 19.42
C VAL A 57 1.54 23.37 17.91
N THR A 58 2.57 24.10 17.47
CA THR A 58 2.79 24.39 16.05
C THR A 58 3.13 23.12 15.28
N ILE A 59 3.96 22.24 15.86
CA ILE A 59 4.36 20.97 15.24
C ILE A 59 3.17 20.02 15.15
N SER A 60 2.35 19.93 16.20
CA SER A 60 1.12 19.15 16.19
C SER A 60 0.14 19.63 15.09
N ALA A 61 -0.03 20.95 14.93
CA ALA A 61 -0.87 21.51 13.88
C ALA A 61 -0.35 21.18 12.47
N ILE A 62 0.96 21.30 12.23
CA ILE A 62 1.59 20.95 10.96
C ILE A 62 1.43 19.45 10.67
N LEU A 63 1.65 18.59 11.67
CA LEU A 63 1.50 17.13 11.52
C LEU A 63 0.07 16.73 11.17
N VAL A 64 -0.92 17.33 11.82
CA VAL A 64 -2.34 17.06 11.54
C VAL A 64 -2.69 17.45 10.10
N ILE A 65 -2.29 18.65 9.67
CA ILE A 65 -2.49 19.10 8.28
C ILE A 65 -1.81 18.14 7.31
N PHE A 66 -0.58 17.73 7.60
CA PHE A 66 0.18 16.82 6.74
C PHE A 66 -0.48 15.44 6.63
N VAL A 67 -0.89 14.85 7.75
CA VAL A 67 -1.61 13.57 7.80
C VAL A 67 -2.93 13.65 7.05
N GLU A 68 -3.65 14.76 7.20
CA GLU A 68 -4.91 15.03 6.49
C GLU A 68 -4.68 15.16 4.99
N VAL A 69 -3.65 15.88 4.55
CA VAL A 69 -3.27 15.98 3.14
C VAL A 69 -2.97 14.60 2.55
N ILE A 70 -2.27 13.72 3.28
CA ILE A 70 -2.01 12.35 2.80
C ILE A 70 -3.31 11.52 2.79
N SER A 71 -4.15 11.62 3.82
CA SER A 71 -5.44 10.93 3.88
C SER A 71 -6.34 11.36 2.73
N TRP A 72 -6.46 12.67 2.50
CA TRP A 72 -7.17 13.27 1.39
C TRP A 72 -6.61 12.80 0.04
N LEU A 73 -5.29 12.80 -0.13
CA LEU A 73 -4.66 12.36 -1.36
C LEU A 73 -4.90 10.87 -1.63
N TYR A 74 -4.87 10.03 -0.59
CA TYR A 74 -5.20 8.61 -0.72
C TYR A 74 -6.68 8.38 -1.07
N TYR A 75 -7.59 9.07 -0.39
CA TYR A 75 -9.03 8.91 -0.60
C TYR A 75 -9.52 9.55 -1.91
N ARG A 76 -8.86 10.60 -2.39
CA ARG A 76 -9.13 11.23 -3.70
C ARG A 76 -8.91 10.27 -4.86
N TYR A 77 -8.05 9.26 -4.69
CA TYR A 77 -7.84 8.20 -5.68
C TYR A 77 -8.62 6.91 -5.36
N ALA A 78 -9.57 6.92 -4.42
CA ALA A 78 -10.54 5.84 -4.25
C ALA A 78 -11.64 5.98 -5.32
N PRO A 79 -11.68 5.15 -6.39
CA PRO A 79 -12.75 5.15 -7.34
C PRO A 79 -13.96 4.71 -6.54
N SER A 80 -14.95 5.59 -6.56
CA SER A 80 -16.30 5.28 -6.17
C SER A 80 -16.64 3.89 -6.70
N ARG A 81 -16.82 2.92 -5.80
CA ARG A 81 -17.41 1.63 -6.15
C ARG A 81 -18.78 1.98 -6.70
N LYS A 82 -18.90 2.10 -8.02
CA LYS A 82 -20.19 2.08 -8.68
C LYS A 82 -20.71 0.68 -8.45
N VAL A 83 -21.48 0.52 -7.38
CA VAL A 83 -22.26 -0.70 -7.15
C VAL A 83 -23.10 -0.87 -8.41
N PRO A 84 -22.99 -2.00 -9.13
CA PRO A 84 -23.88 -2.27 -10.24
C PRO A 84 -25.29 -2.13 -9.70
N LYS A 85 -26.06 -1.18 -10.25
CA LYS A 85 -27.47 -1.03 -9.93
C LYS A 85 -28.15 -2.31 -10.42
N VAL A 86 -28.26 -3.31 -9.54
CA VAL A 86 -28.96 -4.55 -9.84
C VAL A 86 -30.37 -4.12 -10.19
N PRO A 87 -30.85 -4.36 -11.42
CA PRO A 87 -32.25 -4.15 -11.73
C PRO A 87 -33.02 -5.02 -10.76
N SER A 88 -33.84 -4.41 -9.91
CA SER A 88 -34.76 -5.13 -9.03
C SER A 88 -35.77 -5.84 -9.93
N ALA A 89 -35.37 -6.98 -10.49
CA ALA A 89 -36.27 -7.92 -11.12
C ALA A 89 -37.15 -8.46 -9.98
N GLY A 90 -38.46 -8.26 -10.13
CA GLY A 90 -39.48 -8.85 -9.26
C GLY A 90 -39.37 -10.39 -9.22
N PRO A 91 -40.29 -11.08 -8.52
CA PRO A 91 -40.15 -12.48 -8.14
C PRO A 91 -40.28 -13.39 -9.37
N ALA A 92 -39.20 -13.54 -10.12
CA ALA A 92 -39.11 -14.38 -11.30
C ALA A 92 -37.99 -15.39 -11.10
N ARG A 93 -38.40 -16.54 -10.56
CA ARG A 93 -37.83 -17.89 -10.75
C ARG A 93 -36.30 -17.98 -10.77
N LEU A 94 -35.74 -18.41 -9.63
CA LEU A 94 -34.38 -18.95 -9.52
C LEU A 94 -34.19 -20.04 -10.60
N PRO A 95 -33.25 -19.88 -11.56
CA PRO A 95 -32.87 -21.00 -12.41
C PRO A 95 -32.13 -22.02 -11.54
N ALA A 96 -32.66 -23.25 -11.52
CA ALA A 96 -32.11 -24.42 -10.86
C ALA A 96 -30.82 -24.90 -11.54
N ASN A 97 -29.76 -24.10 -11.46
CA ASN A 97 -28.38 -24.47 -11.81
C ASN A 97 -27.41 -23.72 -10.87
N SER A 98 -27.47 -24.03 -9.58
CA SER A 98 -26.50 -23.60 -8.57
C SER A 98 -25.34 -24.60 -8.37
N THR A 99 -25.20 -25.61 -9.23
CA THR A 99 -24.16 -26.66 -9.13
C THR A 99 -22.82 -26.25 -9.74
N ALA A 100 -22.37 -25.03 -9.47
CA ALA A 100 -20.97 -24.64 -9.59
C ALA A 100 -20.67 -23.40 -8.71
N ALA A 101 -21.32 -23.30 -7.55
CA ALA A 101 -20.88 -22.38 -6.50
C ALA A 101 -19.61 -22.96 -5.87
N ASN A 102 -18.46 -22.69 -6.50
CA ASN A 102 -17.17 -22.81 -5.85
C ASN A 102 -17.26 -21.96 -4.55
N PRO A 103 -17.25 -22.53 -3.34
CA PRO A 103 -17.44 -21.77 -2.10
C PRO A 103 -16.25 -20.84 -1.79
N ILE A 104 -15.23 -20.85 -2.65
CA ILE A 104 -14.02 -20.03 -2.56
C ILE A 104 -13.93 -19.16 -3.82
N SER A 105 -15.00 -18.45 -4.18
CA SER A 105 -14.81 -17.20 -4.93
C SER A 105 -14.35 -16.16 -3.92
N VAL A 106 -13.06 -16.19 -3.56
CA VAL A 106 -12.45 -15.03 -2.90
C VAL A 106 -12.58 -13.92 -3.94
N ASP A 107 -13.55 -13.03 -3.75
CA ASP A 107 -13.63 -11.74 -4.44
C ASP A 107 -12.42 -10.93 -4.00
N LEU A 108 -11.27 -11.33 -4.53
CA LEU A 108 -10.05 -10.55 -4.58
C LEU A 108 -10.41 -9.40 -5.50
N GLY A 109 -11.11 -8.42 -4.94
CA GLY A 109 -11.49 -7.20 -5.62
C GLY A 109 -10.28 -6.69 -6.40
N PRO A 110 -10.51 -6.07 -7.57
CA PRO A 110 -9.49 -5.88 -8.61
C PRO A 110 -8.19 -5.47 -7.93
N VAL A 111 -7.13 -6.28 -8.09
CA VAL A 111 -5.77 -5.99 -7.62
C VAL A 111 -5.41 -4.67 -8.24
N ARG A 112 -5.78 -3.62 -7.51
CA ARG A 112 -5.86 -2.28 -8.05
C ARG A 112 -4.43 -1.97 -8.37
N ALA A 113 -4.16 -1.56 -9.60
CA ALA A 113 -2.92 -0.91 -9.95
C ALA A 113 -2.82 0.35 -9.07
N ARG A 114 -2.43 0.16 -7.80
CA ARG A 114 -2.11 1.23 -6.89
C ARG A 114 -0.89 1.87 -7.52
N SER A 115 -0.99 3.16 -7.82
CA SER A 115 0.15 3.86 -8.40
C SER A 115 1.33 3.71 -7.44
N THR A 116 2.52 3.43 -7.98
CA THR A 116 3.74 3.30 -7.17
C THR A 116 3.93 4.53 -6.27
N LEU A 117 3.58 5.71 -6.76
CA LEU A 117 3.58 6.96 -6.00
C LEU A 117 2.60 6.93 -4.81
N ALA A 118 1.36 6.47 -5.00
CA ALA A 118 0.39 6.35 -3.90
C ALA A 118 0.89 5.38 -2.81
N GLU A 119 1.59 4.32 -3.21
CA GLU A 119 2.23 3.39 -2.28
C GLU A 119 3.42 4.02 -1.56
N CYS A 120 4.22 4.81 -2.25
CA CYS A 120 5.33 5.56 -1.65
C CYS A 120 4.83 6.54 -0.59
N LEU A 121 3.79 7.32 -0.90
CA LEU A 121 3.21 8.27 0.05
C LEU A 121 2.63 7.57 1.28
N ASN A 122 1.96 6.43 1.08
CA ASN A 122 1.44 5.64 2.19
C ASN A 122 2.56 5.03 3.05
N ALA A 123 3.61 4.52 2.41
CA ALA A 123 4.79 3.99 3.08
C ALA A 123 5.56 5.07 3.85
N PHE A 124 5.69 6.27 3.27
CA PHE A 124 6.26 7.45 3.93
C PHE A 124 5.45 7.82 5.18
N LYS A 125 4.12 7.90 5.06
CA LYS A 125 3.22 8.16 6.20
C LYS A 125 3.42 7.13 7.30
N LEU A 126 3.46 5.84 6.96
CA LEU A 126 3.71 4.76 7.91
C LEU A 126 5.04 4.91 8.62
N GLY A 127 6.12 5.16 7.87
CA GLY A 127 7.45 5.38 8.43
C GLY A 127 7.50 6.56 9.38
N MET A 128 6.85 7.67 9.01
CA MET A 128 6.78 8.87 9.84
C MET A 128 6.01 8.66 11.14
N VAL A 129 4.82 8.05 11.06
CA VAL A 129 4.00 7.76 12.24
C VAL A 129 4.73 6.81 13.20
N TYR A 130 5.37 5.77 12.64
CA TYR A 130 6.17 4.84 13.44
C TYR A 130 7.37 5.54 14.11
N GLY A 131 8.12 6.35 13.36
CA GLY A 131 9.27 7.08 13.89
C GLY A 131 8.90 8.05 15.01
N LEU A 132 7.81 8.82 14.84
CA LEU A 132 7.32 9.73 15.88
C LEU A 132 6.85 8.98 17.12
N PHE A 133 6.20 7.84 16.95
CA PHE A 133 5.75 7.00 18.06
C PHE A 133 6.92 6.45 18.88
N VAL A 134 7.96 5.95 18.21
CA VAL A 134 9.17 5.46 18.88
C VAL A 134 9.88 6.60 19.63
N GLU A 135 10.02 7.77 19.01
CA GLU A 135 10.61 8.95 19.65
C GLU A 135 9.79 9.45 20.85
N ALA A 136 8.46 9.47 20.76
CA ALA A 136 7.58 9.83 21.86
C ALA A 136 7.75 8.90 23.07
N PHE A 137 7.88 7.59 22.84
CA PHE A 137 8.19 6.65 23.92
C PHE A 137 9.57 6.89 24.53
N LYS A 138 10.59 7.18 23.71
CA LYS A 138 11.93 7.49 24.21
C LYS A 138 11.98 8.76 25.07
N LEU A 139 11.09 9.73 24.82
CA LEU A 139 11.00 10.97 25.60
C LEU A 139 10.07 10.84 26.81
N GLY A 140 9.18 9.85 26.82
CA GLY A 140 8.20 9.63 27.89
C GLY A 140 8.63 8.66 29.00
N SER A 141 9.76 7.95 28.85
CA SER A 141 10.38 7.08 29.86
C SER A 141 11.54 7.77 30.56
#